data_AF-A0A0N9ZV43-F1
#
_entry.id   AF-A0A0N9ZV43-F1
#
_cell.length_a   1.000
_cell.length_b   1.000
_cell.length_c   1.000
_cell.angle_alpha   90.00
_cell.angle_beta   90.00
_cell.angle_gamma   90.00
#
_symmetry.space_group_name_H-M   'P 1'
#
loop_
_entity.id
_entity.type
_entity.pdbx_description
1 polymer ?
#
loop_
_entity_poly.entity_id
_entity_poly.type
_entity_poly.pdbx_seq_one_letter_code
_entity_poly.pdbx_strand_id
1 'polypeptide(L)'
;IGGATLWGFPTWLTDIFFNGGLAMTLVTCMIGQLNSQVNASHCMLDYIDNYFALFTLWVAMAIEFSGLLHASHVVQLLVGVLAGQPIESKEEPRSGGAATFFWFRCLLSLAILPFCIAVTMVALFDGKTTMWESVPPGAAVVVFFVLMCIVGMLEGMQIAFFAVAKLRESERGSNVFARKTCELLYSGDGHNL
;
A
#
# COMPACT_ATOMS: atom_id res chain seq x y z
N ILE A 1 1.65 -37.78 12.34
CA ILE A 1 3.11 -37.98 12.19
C ILE A 1 3.78 -36.89 13.01
N GLY A 2 3.88 -37.07 14.34
CA GLY A 2 4.54 -36.11 15.22
C GLY A 2 6.03 -36.44 15.28
N GLY A 3 6.87 -35.58 14.73
CA GLY A 3 8.33 -35.77 14.73
C GLY A 3 9.01 -35.68 13.35
N ALA A 4 8.28 -35.44 12.26
CA ALA A 4 8.92 -35.15 10.98
C ALA A 4 9.48 -33.71 11.01
N THR A 5 10.79 -33.57 11.18
CA THR A 5 11.49 -32.29 11.03
C THR A 5 11.49 -31.88 9.57
N LEU A 6 10.94 -30.71 9.25
CA LEU A 6 11.03 -30.16 7.89
C LEU A 6 12.50 -29.92 7.56
N TRP A 7 13.05 -30.77 6.69
CA TRP A 7 14.43 -30.71 6.19
C TRP A 7 15.53 -30.70 7.29
N GLY A 8 15.22 -31.20 8.48
CA GLY A 8 16.15 -31.24 9.62
C GLY A 8 16.34 -29.90 10.34
N PHE A 9 15.53 -28.89 10.04
CA PHE A 9 15.61 -27.61 10.73
C PHE A 9 15.10 -27.68 12.18
N PRO A 10 15.64 -26.82 13.08
CA PRO A 10 15.11 -26.72 14.43
C PRO A 10 13.67 -26.20 14.41
N THR A 11 12.85 -26.69 15.34
CA THR A 11 11.39 -26.44 15.39
C THR A 11 11.05 -24.96 15.42
N TRP A 12 11.79 -24.17 16.21
CA TRP A 12 11.57 -22.71 16.30
C TRP A 12 11.74 -21.98 14.96
N LEU A 13 12.68 -22.43 14.11
CA LEU A 13 12.88 -21.86 12.78
C LEU A 13 11.71 -22.22 11.89
N THR A 14 11.25 -23.47 11.97
CA THR A 14 10.13 -23.95 11.16
C THR A 14 8.83 -23.21 11.51
N ASP A 15 8.60 -22.96 12.80
CA ASP A 15 7.41 -22.28 13.31
C ASP A 15 7.38 -20.81 12.93
N ILE A 16 8.50 -20.08 13.06
CA ILE A 16 8.54 -18.66 12.69
C ILE A 16 8.52 -18.48 11.18
N PHE A 17 9.37 -19.24 10.47
CA PHE A 17 9.63 -18.99 9.06
C PHE A 17 8.51 -19.51 8.16
N PHE A 18 8.04 -20.75 8.40
CA PHE A 18 7.02 -21.38 7.55
C PHE A 18 5.62 -21.25 8.15
N ASN A 19 5.40 -21.65 9.40
CA ASN A 19 4.06 -21.62 10.00
C ASN A 19 3.58 -20.19 10.28
N GLY A 20 4.47 -19.28 10.64
CA GLY A 20 4.18 -17.86 10.85
C GLY A 20 3.95 -17.05 9.56
N GLY A 21 4.14 -17.66 8.37
CA GLY A 21 3.89 -17.01 7.08
C GLY A 21 4.96 -16.01 6.64
N LEU A 22 6.09 -15.92 7.35
CA LEU A 22 7.18 -15.01 6.99
C LEU A 22 7.83 -15.39 5.66
N ALA A 23 8.02 -16.68 5.38
CA ALA A 23 8.51 -17.17 4.10
C ALA A 23 7.60 -16.75 2.94
N MET A 24 6.28 -16.92 3.10
CA MET A 24 5.30 -16.52 2.09
C MET A 24 5.34 -15.01 1.86
N THR A 25 5.40 -14.23 2.95
CA THR A 25 5.50 -12.76 2.87
C THR A 25 6.76 -12.33 2.13
N LEU A 26 7.92 -12.89 2.46
CA LEU A 26 9.18 -12.57 1.77
C LEU A 26 9.14 -12.94 0.29
N VAL A 27 8.60 -14.11 -0.06
CA VAL A 27 8.45 -14.53 -1.46
C VAL A 27 7.52 -13.57 -2.20
N THR A 28 6.36 -13.24 -1.64
CA THR A 28 5.41 -12.30 -2.25
C THR A 28 6.00 -10.90 -2.41
N CYS A 29 6.68 -10.37 -1.39
CA CYS A 29 7.26 -9.03 -1.46
C CYS A 29 8.47 -8.96 -2.41
N MET A 30 9.39 -9.92 -2.36
CA MET A 30 10.60 -9.89 -3.18
C MET A 30 10.31 -10.21 -4.64
N ILE A 31 9.55 -11.28 -4.90
CA ILE A 31 9.29 -11.75 -6.26
C ILE A 31 8.12 -10.99 -6.88
N GLY A 32 7.03 -10.80 -6.13
CA GLY A 32 5.79 -10.25 -6.67
C GLY A 32 5.75 -8.72 -6.72
N GLN A 33 6.30 -8.04 -5.71
CA GLN A 33 6.17 -6.59 -5.59
C GLN A 33 7.44 -5.85 -6.01
N LEU A 34 8.56 -6.08 -5.32
CA LEU A 34 9.78 -5.27 -5.45
C LEU A 34 10.42 -5.36 -6.83
N ASN A 35 10.61 -6.58 -7.36
CA ASN A 35 11.21 -6.73 -8.70
C ASN A 35 10.39 -6.04 -9.80
N SER A 36 9.05 -6.15 -9.71
CA SER A 36 8.13 -5.48 -10.61
C SER A 36 8.22 -3.96 -10.51
N GLN A 37 8.29 -3.42 -9.29
CA GLN A 37 8.43 -1.98 -9.05
C GLN A 37 9.76 -1.43 -9.58
N VAL A 38 10.88 -2.13 -9.35
CA VAL A 38 12.22 -1.72 -9.83
C VAL A 38 12.30 -1.76 -11.35
N ASN A 39 11.72 -2.79 -11.99
CA ASN A 39 11.71 -2.86 -13.45
C ASN A 39 10.82 -1.76 -14.05
N ALA A 40 9.67 -1.48 -13.42
CA ALA A 40 8.77 -0.41 -13.82
C ALA A 40 9.38 0.99 -13.63
N SER A 41 10.27 1.20 -12.64
CA SER A 41 10.93 2.49 -12.45
C SER A 41 11.98 2.79 -13.53
N HIS A 42 12.67 1.78 -14.05
CA HIS A 42 13.69 1.99 -15.09
C HIS A 42 13.10 2.05 -16.51
N CYS A 43 12.20 1.12 -16.86
CA CYS A 43 11.67 0.99 -18.22
C CYS A 43 10.14 0.91 -18.18
N MET A 44 9.49 1.98 -17.71
CA MET A 44 8.04 1.98 -17.47
C MET A 44 7.21 1.58 -18.71
N LEU A 45 7.57 2.09 -19.90
CA LEU A 45 6.83 1.79 -21.14
C LEU A 45 7.02 0.33 -21.57
N ASP A 46 8.25 -0.18 -21.56
CA ASP A 46 8.54 -1.57 -21.92
C ASP A 46 7.90 -2.54 -20.90
N TYR A 47 7.83 -2.15 -19.63
CA TYR A 47 7.20 -2.96 -18.58
C TYR A 47 5.70 -3.15 -18.80
N ILE A 48 5.00 -2.14 -19.33
CA ILE A 48 3.56 -2.20 -19.60
C ILE A 48 3.21 -2.69 -21.01
N ASP A 49 4.20 -2.82 -21.90
CA ASP A 49 4.02 -3.27 -23.28
C ASP A 49 3.86 -4.80 -23.38
N ASN A 50 2.84 -5.34 -22.70
CA ASN A 50 2.47 -6.74 -22.80
C ASN A 50 1.00 -6.96 -22.42
N TYR A 51 0.43 -8.06 -22.93
CA TYR A 51 -0.98 -8.41 -22.68
C TYR A 51 -1.31 -8.63 -21.20
N PHE A 52 -0.35 -9.10 -20.39
CA PHE A 52 -0.58 -9.30 -18.97
C PHE A 52 -0.74 -7.98 -18.23
N ALA A 53 0.11 -6.98 -18.52
CA ALA A 53 -0.02 -5.63 -17.99
C ALA A 53 -1.36 -5.00 -18.42
N LEU A 54 -1.75 -5.13 -19.69
CA LEU A 54 -3.07 -4.67 -20.16
C LEU A 54 -4.22 -5.35 -19.42
N PHE A 55 -4.15 -6.66 -19.20
CA PHE A 55 -5.14 -7.39 -18.39
C PHE A 55 -5.23 -6.84 -16.96
N THR A 56 -4.09 -6.64 -16.28
CA THR A 56 -4.09 -6.08 -14.92
C THR A 56 -4.68 -4.67 -14.88
N LEU A 57 -4.47 -3.86 -15.92
CA LEU A 57 -5.10 -2.55 -16.06
C LEU A 57 -6.63 -2.66 -16.18
N TRP A 58 -7.15 -3.59 -17.00
CA TRP A 58 -8.60 -3.82 -17.09
C TRP A 58 -9.21 -4.27 -15.77
N VAL A 59 -8.52 -5.14 -15.02
CA VAL A 59 -8.94 -5.53 -13.67
C VAL A 59 -8.95 -4.32 -12.72
N ALA A 60 -7.91 -3.50 -12.75
CA ALA A 60 -7.84 -2.28 -11.95
C ALA A 60 -8.97 -1.30 -12.30
N MET A 61 -9.27 -1.10 -13.58
CA MET A 61 -10.40 -0.27 -14.03
C MET A 61 -11.76 -0.85 -13.59
N ALA A 62 -11.92 -2.17 -13.58
CA ALA A 62 -13.14 -2.80 -13.08
C ALA A 62 -13.32 -2.61 -11.56
N ILE A 63 -12.23 -2.73 -10.79
CA ILE A 63 -12.23 -2.45 -9.36
C ILE A 63 -12.54 -0.98 -9.10
N GLU A 64 -11.93 -0.07 -9.86
CA GLU A 64 -12.20 1.36 -9.78
C GLU A 64 -13.67 1.69 -10.08
N PHE A 65 -14.22 1.07 -11.13
CA PHE A 65 -15.63 1.19 -11.48
C PHE A 65 -16.55 0.70 -10.35
N SER A 66 -16.23 -0.44 -9.73
CA SER A 66 -17.00 -1.01 -8.61
C SER A 66 -17.12 -0.08 -7.41
N GLY A 67 -16.13 0.80 -7.22
CA GLY A 67 -16.13 1.78 -6.16
C GLY A 67 -15.49 1.31 -4.85
N LEU A 68 -14.98 0.08 -4.77
CA LEU A 68 -14.43 -0.50 -3.54
C LEU A 68 -13.32 0.35 -2.89
N LEU A 69 -12.53 1.08 -3.69
CA LEU A 69 -11.39 1.88 -3.24
C LEU A 69 -11.72 3.38 -3.05
N HIS A 70 -12.98 3.80 -3.20
CA HIS A 70 -13.36 5.22 -3.20
C HIS A 70 -13.27 5.93 -1.84
N ALA A 71 -13.09 5.21 -0.73
CA ALA A 71 -12.81 5.82 0.57
C ALA A 71 -11.56 6.72 0.53
N SER A 72 -10.59 6.39 -0.32
CA SER A 72 -9.37 7.20 -0.53
C SER A 72 -9.68 8.60 -1.06
N HIS A 73 -10.67 8.77 -1.95
CA HIS A 73 -11.09 10.09 -2.43
C HIS A 73 -11.65 10.97 -1.32
N VAL A 74 -12.42 10.38 -0.39
CA VAL A 74 -12.96 11.13 0.75
C VAL A 74 -11.83 11.58 1.67
N VAL A 75 -10.87 10.69 1.95
CA VAL A 75 -9.67 11.04 2.72
C VAL A 75 -8.86 12.13 2.01
N GLN A 76 -8.69 12.03 0.70
CA GLN A 76 -7.97 13.01 -0.12
C GLN A 76 -8.60 14.40 -0.04
N LEU A 77 -9.93 14.49 -0.15
CA LEU A 77 -10.68 15.74 -0.01
C LEU A 77 -10.55 16.32 1.39
N LEU A 78 -10.68 15.49 2.42
CA LEU A 78 -10.52 15.90 3.83
C LEU A 78 -9.11 16.44 4.08
N VAL A 79 -8.07 15.72 3.63
CA VAL A 79 -6.68 16.17 3.79
C VAL A 79 -6.42 17.46 3.02
N GLY A 80 -6.94 17.61 1.79
CA GLY A 80 -6.80 18.84 1.01
C GLY A 80 -7.43 20.05 1.71
N VAL A 81 -8.62 19.87 2.31
CA VAL A 81 -9.28 20.92 3.12
C VAL A 81 -8.46 21.25 4.36
N LEU A 82 -7.97 20.24 5.09
CA LEU A 82 -7.15 20.43 6.29
C LEU A 82 -5.79 21.07 6.00
N ALA A 83 -5.22 20.80 4.82
CA ALA A 83 -3.96 21.39 4.36
C ALA A 83 -4.14 22.81 3.78
N GLY A 84 -5.37 23.31 3.67
CA GLY A 84 -5.66 24.63 3.08
C GLY A 84 -5.42 24.70 1.57
N GLN A 85 -5.27 23.55 0.91
CA GLN A 85 -5.12 23.42 -0.54
C GLN A 85 -6.19 22.46 -1.06
N PRO A 86 -7.45 22.94 -1.24
CA PRO A 86 -8.50 22.10 -1.79
C PRO A 86 -8.09 21.63 -3.18
N ILE A 87 -8.30 20.35 -3.44
CA ILE A 87 -7.82 19.71 -4.66
C ILE A 87 -8.72 20.16 -5.81
N GLU A 88 -8.19 21.01 -6.67
CA GLU A 88 -8.86 21.40 -7.91
C GLU A 88 -8.79 20.25 -8.91
N SER A 89 -9.93 19.61 -9.17
CA SER A 89 -10.03 18.62 -10.22
C SER A 89 -9.89 19.30 -11.58
N LYS A 90 -9.04 18.74 -12.45
CA LYS A 90 -8.91 19.14 -13.85
C LYS A 90 -9.96 18.50 -14.75
N GLU A 91 -10.86 17.68 -14.20
CA GLU A 91 -11.93 17.02 -14.94
C GLU A 91 -13.13 17.97 -15.09
N GLU A 92 -13.93 17.75 -16.15
CA GLU A 92 -15.18 18.47 -16.32
C GLU A 92 -16.13 18.25 -15.13
N PRO A 93 -16.97 19.25 -14.79
CA PRO A 93 -17.95 19.11 -13.72
C PRO A 93 -18.82 17.88 -13.93
N ARG A 94 -18.84 16.98 -12.96
CA ARG A 94 -19.64 15.74 -13.04
C ARG A 94 -21.11 16.09 -13.22
N SER A 95 -21.76 15.49 -14.22
CA SER A 95 -23.21 15.60 -14.38
C SER A 95 -23.94 15.09 -13.14
N GLY A 96 -25.17 15.56 -12.87
CA GLY A 96 -25.88 15.24 -11.62
C GLY A 96 -26.02 13.74 -11.35
N GLY A 97 -26.24 12.93 -12.39
CA GLY A 97 -26.27 11.47 -12.28
C GLY A 97 -24.91 10.86 -11.95
N ALA A 98 -23.85 11.33 -12.61
CA ALA A 98 -22.48 10.86 -12.37
C ALA A 98 -21.99 11.25 -10.97
N ALA A 99 -22.34 12.45 -10.48
CA ALA A 99 -22.03 12.90 -9.13
C ALA A 99 -22.71 12.01 -8.08
N THR A 100 -23.99 11.69 -8.28
CA THR A 100 -24.74 10.80 -7.37
C THR A 100 -24.12 9.39 -7.35
N PHE A 101 -23.77 8.84 -8.52
CA PHE A 101 -23.12 7.54 -8.62
C PHE A 101 -21.73 7.52 -7.95
N PHE A 102 -20.97 8.61 -8.06
CA PHE A 102 -19.69 8.77 -7.37
C PHE A 102 -19.86 8.75 -5.85
N TRP A 103 -20.76 9.57 -5.30
CA TRP A 103 -20.98 9.65 -3.85
C TRP A 103 -21.56 8.36 -3.26
N PHE A 104 -22.44 7.67 -4.00
CA PHE A 104 -22.93 6.36 -3.60
C PHE A 104 -21.77 5.34 -3.43
N ARG A 105 -20.86 5.27 -4.40
CA ARG A 105 -19.68 4.38 -4.33
C ARG A 105 -18.73 4.77 -3.19
N CYS A 106 -18.55 6.07 -2.95
CA CYS A 106 -17.80 6.56 -1.79
C CYS A 106 -18.42 6.09 -0.46
N LEU A 107 -19.74 6.19 -0.33
CA LEU A 107 -20.46 5.74 0.87
C LEU A 107 -20.35 4.23 1.05
N LEU A 108 -20.50 3.45 -0.03
CA LEU A 108 -20.33 1.99 -0.01
C LEU A 108 -18.92 1.59 0.43
N SER A 109 -17.89 2.23 -0.13
CA SER A 109 -16.49 2.00 0.28
C SER A 109 -16.23 2.36 1.74
N LEU A 110 -16.78 3.50 2.21
CA LEU A 110 -16.70 3.92 3.61
C LEU A 110 -17.44 2.99 4.58
N ALA A 111 -18.42 2.22 4.12
CA ALA A 111 -19.09 1.21 4.93
C ALA A 111 -18.32 -0.12 4.95
N ILE A 112 -17.77 -0.53 3.79
CA ILE A 112 -17.03 -1.78 3.65
C ILE A 112 -15.71 -1.72 4.42
N LEU A 113 -14.99 -0.61 4.39
CA LEU A 113 -13.68 -0.50 5.04
C LEU A 113 -13.73 -0.76 6.57
N PRO A 114 -14.59 -0.07 7.37
CA PRO A 114 -14.77 -0.39 8.78
C PRO A 114 -15.28 -1.81 9.02
N PHE A 115 -16.13 -2.34 8.13
CA PHE A 115 -16.59 -3.72 8.23
C PHE A 115 -15.44 -4.71 8.08
N CYS A 116 -14.55 -4.53 7.09
CA CYS A 116 -13.34 -5.33 6.94
C CYS A 116 -12.44 -5.24 8.17
N ILE A 117 -12.21 -4.03 8.69
CA ILE A 117 -11.45 -3.84 9.93
C ILE A 117 -12.09 -4.61 11.08
N ALA A 118 -13.41 -4.51 11.26
CA ALA A 118 -14.12 -5.22 12.33
C ALA A 118 -13.99 -6.75 12.20
N VAL A 119 -14.15 -7.30 10.99
CA VAL A 119 -13.95 -8.74 10.73
C VAL A 119 -12.51 -9.16 11.04
N THR A 120 -11.52 -8.36 10.65
CA THR A 120 -10.12 -8.62 10.99
C THR A 120 -9.88 -8.58 12.50
N MET A 121 -10.48 -7.64 13.22
CA MET A 121 -10.37 -7.57 14.68
C MET A 121 -11.00 -8.80 15.35
N VAL A 122 -12.19 -9.23 14.90
CA VAL A 122 -12.82 -10.45 15.41
C VAL A 122 -11.94 -11.68 15.13
N ALA A 123 -11.39 -11.81 13.93
CA ALA A 123 -10.50 -12.92 13.58
C ALA A 123 -9.23 -12.93 14.44
N LEU A 124 -8.70 -11.75 14.77
CA LEU A 124 -7.52 -11.59 15.62
C LEU A 124 -7.82 -12.00 17.06
N PHE A 125 -8.96 -11.57 17.63
CA PHE A 125 -9.39 -11.97 18.97
C PHE A 125 -9.78 -13.45 19.07
N ASP A 126 -10.33 -14.03 18.00
CA ASP A 126 -10.64 -15.46 17.90
C ASP A 126 -9.39 -16.35 17.71
N GLY A 127 -8.19 -15.76 17.61
CA GLY A 127 -6.95 -16.52 17.38
C GLY A 127 -6.88 -17.19 16.00
N LYS A 128 -7.67 -16.72 15.03
CA LYS A 128 -7.66 -17.24 13.63
C LYS A 128 -6.55 -16.62 12.78
N THR A 129 -5.76 -15.72 13.36
CA THR A 129 -4.62 -15.06 12.72
C THR A 129 -3.31 -15.77 13.07
N THR A 130 -2.30 -15.67 12.22
CA THR A 130 -0.95 -16.26 12.41
C THR A 130 -0.10 -15.56 13.50
N MET A 131 -0.73 -14.83 14.42
CA MET A 131 -0.03 -14.17 15.53
C MET A 131 0.45 -15.22 16.54
N TRP A 132 1.64 -15.01 17.12
CA TRP A 132 2.19 -15.93 18.12
C TRP A 132 1.26 -16.06 19.33
N GLU A 133 1.04 -17.30 19.78
CA GLU A 133 0.18 -17.63 20.92
C GLU A 133 0.61 -16.96 22.23
N SER A 134 1.89 -16.56 22.34
CA SER A 134 2.44 -15.89 23.51
C SER A 134 2.13 -14.39 23.59
N VAL A 135 1.53 -13.80 22.54
CA VAL A 135 1.24 -12.36 22.49
C VAL A 135 -0.19 -12.11 23.01
N PRO A 136 -0.38 -11.27 24.05
CA PRO A 136 -1.71 -10.91 24.52
C PRO A 136 -2.55 -10.26 23.40
N PRO A 137 -3.87 -10.52 23.33
CA PRO A 137 -4.70 -10.03 22.22
C PRO A 137 -4.67 -8.50 22.05
N GLY A 138 -4.63 -7.74 23.16
CA GLY A 138 -4.51 -6.28 23.10
C GLY A 138 -3.19 -5.80 22.49
N ALA A 139 -2.08 -6.49 22.78
CA ALA A 139 -0.78 -6.19 22.17
C ALA A 139 -0.77 -6.53 20.67
N ALA A 140 -1.42 -7.62 20.27
CA ALA A 140 -1.57 -8.01 18.87
C ALA A 140 -2.31 -6.96 18.03
N VAL A 141 -3.36 -6.33 18.57
CA VAL A 141 -4.07 -5.22 17.91
C VAL A 141 -3.16 -4.01 17.72
N VAL A 142 -2.41 -3.63 18.76
CA VAL A 142 -1.47 -2.50 18.67
C VAL A 142 -0.41 -2.76 17.60
N VAL A 143 0.19 -3.96 17.60
CA VAL A 143 1.18 -4.37 16.60
C VAL A 143 0.57 -4.34 15.19
N PHE A 144 -0.65 -4.84 15.01
CA PHE A 144 -1.35 -4.83 13.72
C PHE A 144 -1.49 -3.41 13.15
N PHE A 145 -2.00 -2.46 13.93
CA PHE A 145 -2.17 -1.08 13.45
C PHE A 145 -0.83 -0.38 13.22
N VAL A 146 0.16 -0.58 14.09
CA VAL A 146 1.50 -0.01 13.90
C VAL A 146 2.13 -0.51 12.61
N LEU A 147 2.12 -1.82 12.37
CA LEU A 147 2.66 -2.41 11.14
C LEU A 147 1.88 -1.96 9.90
N MET A 148 0.54 -1.88 9.97
CA MET A 148 -0.29 -1.37 8.89
C MET A 148 0.06 0.08 8.55
N CYS A 149 0.25 0.94 9.56
CA CYS A 149 0.68 2.32 9.35
C CYS A 149 2.07 2.39 8.70
N ILE A 150 3.03 1.58 9.15
CA ILE A 150 4.38 1.54 8.58
C ILE A 150 4.32 1.12 7.10
N VAL A 151 3.64 0.02 6.78
CA VAL A 151 3.52 -0.47 5.40
C VAL A 151 2.82 0.57 4.52
N GLY A 152 1.73 1.18 4.99
CA GLY A 152 1.04 2.24 4.26
C GLY A 152 1.92 3.46 3.99
N MET A 153 2.76 3.86 4.94
CA MET A 153 3.75 4.92 4.74
C MET A 153 4.85 4.52 3.74
N LEU A 154 5.34 3.29 3.78
CA LEU A 154 6.39 2.81 2.86
C LEU A 154 5.90 2.77 1.40
N GLU A 155 4.69 2.27 1.15
CA GLU A 155 4.08 2.27 -0.18
C GLU A 155 3.81 3.69 -0.68
N GLY A 156 3.25 4.56 0.18
CA GLY A 156 3.03 5.98 -0.17
C GLY A 156 4.33 6.72 -0.48
N MET A 157 5.40 6.39 0.25
CA MET A 157 6.72 6.99 0.06
C MET A 157 7.36 6.60 -1.28
N GLN A 158 7.17 5.36 -1.77
CA GLN A 158 7.67 4.94 -3.09
C GLN A 158 7.10 5.81 -4.22
N ILE A 159 5.79 6.10 -4.18
CA ILE A 159 5.14 6.99 -5.16
C ILE A 159 5.64 8.43 -5.00
N ALA A 160 5.77 8.91 -3.75
CA ALA A 160 6.28 10.25 -3.47
C ALA A 160 7.71 10.43 -3.98
N PHE A 161 8.58 9.44 -3.81
CA PHE A 161 9.95 9.47 -4.33
C PHE A 161 10.00 9.49 -5.85
N PHE A 162 9.15 8.73 -6.54
CA PHE A 162 9.03 8.82 -7.99
C PHE A 162 8.59 10.20 -8.48
N ALA A 163 7.67 10.85 -7.77
CA ALA A 163 7.26 12.22 -8.08
C ALA A 163 8.38 13.24 -7.82
N VAL A 164 9.08 13.11 -6.67
CA VAL A 164 10.20 13.97 -6.29
C VAL A 164 11.38 13.81 -7.25
N ALA A 165 11.64 12.62 -7.79
CA ALA A 165 12.69 12.37 -8.77
C ALA A 165 12.60 13.30 -10.00
N LYS A 166 11.40 13.77 -10.34
CA LYS A 166 11.12 14.66 -11.47
C LYS A 166 11.27 16.15 -11.15
N LEU A 167 11.54 16.52 -9.89
CA LEU A 167 11.66 17.92 -9.45
C LEU A 167 13.08 18.46 -9.65
N ARG A 168 13.16 19.69 -10.17
CA ARG A 168 14.43 20.42 -10.25
C ARG A 168 14.87 20.88 -8.86
N GLU A 169 16.16 21.10 -8.66
CA GLU A 169 16.70 21.52 -7.36
C GLU A 169 16.02 22.77 -6.79
N SER A 170 15.67 23.73 -7.66
CA SER A 170 14.97 24.96 -7.30
C SER A 170 13.55 24.77 -6.76
N GLU A 171 12.94 23.61 -7.01
CA GLU A 171 11.54 23.30 -6.68
C GLU A 171 11.41 22.42 -5.42
N ARG A 172 12.52 21.97 -4.83
CA ARG A 172 12.56 21.01 -3.69
C ARG A 172 12.12 21.60 -2.34
N GLY A 173 11.62 22.84 -2.33
CA GLY A 173 11.13 23.55 -1.14
C GLY A 173 12.22 23.94 -0.15
N SER A 174 11.83 24.71 0.88
CA SER A 174 12.75 25.24 1.91
C SER A 174 12.72 24.47 3.22
N ASN A 175 11.84 23.46 3.36
CA ASN A 175 11.65 22.74 4.61
C ASN A 175 12.81 21.77 4.88
N VAL A 176 13.32 21.77 6.12
CA VAL A 176 14.52 21.04 6.55
C VAL A 176 14.39 19.53 6.32
N PHE A 177 13.25 18.94 6.65
CA PHE A 177 13.05 17.50 6.48
C PHE A 177 12.96 17.11 5.01
N ALA A 178 12.22 17.88 4.20
CA ALA A 178 12.11 17.65 2.76
C ALA A 178 13.49 17.75 2.08
N ARG A 179 14.29 18.76 2.43
CA ARG A 179 15.66 18.93 1.92
C ARG A 179 16.57 17.76 2.28
N LYS A 180 16.60 17.33 3.54
CA LYS A 180 17.43 16.19 3.96
C LYS A 180 17.06 14.90 3.21
N THR A 181 15.77 14.64 3.04
CA THR A 181 15.30 13.46 2.29
C THR A 181 15.65 13.56 0.80
N CYS A 182 15.48 14.73 0.18
CA CYS A 182 15.87 14.93 -1.21
C CYS A 182 17.40 14.86 -1.40
N GLU A 183 18.18 15.47 -0.52
CA GLU A 183 19.65 15.40 -0.57
C GLU A 183 20.14 13.96 -0.48
N LEU A 184 19.52 13.10 0.34
CA LEU A 184 19.81 11.67 0.38
C LEU A 184 19.38 10.95 -0.91
N LEU A 185 18.20 11.26 -1.45
CA LEU A 185 17.68 10.64 -2.66
C LEU A 185 18.54 10.94 -3.90
N TYR A 186 19.12 12.14 -3.96
CA TYR A 186 19.99 12.59 -5.05
C TYR A 186 21.50 12.47 -4.73
N SER A 187 21.87 11.88 -3.59
CA SER A 187 23.27 11.70 -3.21
C SER A 187 23.92 10.57 -4.01
N GLY A 188 25.03 10.86 -4.68
CA GLY A 188 25.80 9.90 -5.50
C GLY A 188 25.48 9.97 -7.01
N ASP A 189 25.74 8.90 -7.76
CA ASP A 189 25.41 8.76 -9.19
C ASP A 189 23.89 8.59 -9.45
N GLY A 190 23.05 9.08 -8.53
CA GLY A 190 21.58 9.02 -8.56
C GLY A 190 20.94 9.94 -9.61
N HIS A 191 21.59 10.15 -10.75
CA HIS A 191 21.05 10.87 -11.90
C HIS A 191 20.04 10.05 -12.72
N ASN A 192 19.83 8.77 -12.40
CA ASN A 192 19.00 7.84 -13.19
C ASN A 192 17.95 7.10 -12.35
N LEU A 193 17.02 7.84 -11.73
CA LEU A 193 15.64 7.36 -11.59
C LEU A 193 14.81 7.96 -12.72
#